data_AF-A0A9J6DSJ4-F1
#
_entry.id   AF-A0A9J6DSJ4-F1
#
_cell.length_a   1.000
_cell.length_b   1.000
_cell.length_c   1.000
_cell.angle_alpha   90.00
_cell.angle_beta   90.00
_cell.angle_gamma   90.00
#
_symmetry.space_group_name_H-M   'P 1'
#
loop_
_entity.id
_entity.type
_entity.pdbx_description
1 polymer ?
#
loop_
_entity_poly.entity_id
_entity_poly.type
_entity_poly.pdbx_seq_one_letter_code
_entity_poly.pdbx_strand_id
1 'polypeptide(L)'
;MTCSSSPRSFTACSTCRAFCSSTWTSSSRRTSRNCTRTSTASPNETLIGIGHDLQPQYRVDFQSYIDAHPGTDVGMPRPGKQGFNTGVMLMDLDAMRASKLYNELLTYEKLAPMCAKYSFKGSLGHQDFFTLVGMEYPELFLVLDCTWNRQLDTGWSHTVNKATFDAYHRCAGKVRIYHANGGARFPEPGRFPEPGSEDDSGPKMRKRKKTIPLHLYPSFQAIRHQPVISDCTTRVCPCI
;
A
#
# COMPACT_ATOMS: atom_id res chain seq x y z
N MET A 1 -27.94 51.91 -16.22
CA MET A 1 -28.76 50.77 -16.68
C MET A 1 -27.93 50.06 -17.74
N THR A 2 -27.64 48.77 -17.77
CA THR A 2 -27.93 47.58 -16.95
C THR A 2 -27.04 46.48 -17.54
N CYS A 3 -26.49 45.62 -16.69
CA CYS A 3 -26.01 44.28 -17.04
C CYS A 3 -27.15 43.40 -17.58
N SER A 4 -26.81 42.36 -18.35
CA SER A 4 -27.24 40.96 -18.18
C SER A 4 -26.97 40.21 -19.50
N SER A 5 -26.00 39.30 -19.64
CA SER A 5 -25.78 37.98 -19.01
C SER A 5 -26.77 36.87 -19.41
N SER A 6 -26.16 35.76 -19.87
CA SER A 6 -26.55 34.36 -19.65
C SER A 6 -27.17 33.55 -20.85
N PRO A 7 -27.20 32.19 -20.81
CA PRO A 7 -26.17 31.33 -21.43
C PRO A 7 -26.75 30.11 -22.19
N ARG A 8 -25.96 29.39 -22.98
CA ARG A 8 -26.21 27.99 -23.40
C ARG A 8 -24.88 27.33 -23.78
N SER A 9 -24.54 26.07 -23.57
CA SER A 9 -24.98 24.96 -22.71
C SER A 9 -23.86 23.91 -22.86
N PHE A 10 -23.68 23.09 -21.84
CA PHE A 10 -22.67 22.03 -21.74
C PHE A 10 -22.64 21.04 -22.91
N THR A 11 -21.43 20.64 -23.32
CA THR A 11 -21.18 19.25 -23.75
C THR A 11 -19.80 18.84 -23.24
N ALA A 12 -19.77 17.93 -22.26
CA ALA A 12 -18.56 17.32 -21.75
C ALA A 12 -17.93 16.43 -22.83
N CYS A 13 -16.68 16.72 -23.21
CA CYS A 13 -15.92 15.85 -24.10
C CYS A 13 -15.26 14.74 -23.27
N SER A 14 -15.79 13.54 -23.42
CA SER A 14 -15.37 12.29 -22.81
C SER A 14 -14.20 11.66 -23.59
N THR A 15 -12.97 12.08 -23.33
CA THR A 15 -11.77 11.32 -23.77
C THR A 15 -10.54 11.62 -22.91
N CYS A 16 -10.40 10.92 -21.79
CA CYS A 16 -9.09 10.68 -21.16
C CYS A 16 -8.77 9.20 -21.29
N ARG A 17 -8.29 8.82 -22.48
CA ARG A 17 -7.81 7.47 -22.79
C ARG A 17 -6.53 7.60 -23.62
N ALA A 18 -5.39 7.64 -22.96
CA ALA A 18 -4.10 7.15 -23.48
C ALA A 18 -3.00 7.34 -22.44
N PHE A 19 -2.44 6.25 -21.92
CA PHE A 19 -1.03 6.26 -21.53
C PHE A 19 -0.43 4.88 -21.81
N CYS A 20 0.75 4.89 -22.46
CA CYS A 20 1.52 3.76 -23.01
C CYS A 20 0.98 3.11 -24.30
N SER A 21 1.45 3.61 -25.45
CA SER A 21 1.53 2.84 -26.70
C SER A 21 2.87 3.12 -27.40
N SER A 22 3.66 2.04 -27.57
CA SER A 22 4.60 1.70 -28.66
C SER A 22 5.68 2.74 -29.06
N THR A 23 6.95 2.47 -29.28
CA THR A 23 7.78 1.33 -29.73
C THR A 23 9.24 1.73 -29.39
N TRP A 24 10.20 0.81 -29.19
CA TRP A 24 11.60 1.15 -29.51
C TRP A 24 12.43 -0.13 -29.75
N THR A 25 13.19 -0.08 -30.83
CA THR A 25 14.10 -1.10 -31.35
C THR A 25 15.36 -1.24 -30.50
N SER A 26 16.01 -2.39 -30.64
CA SER A 26 17.14 -2.87 -29.86
C SER A 26 18.36 -1.93 -29.87
N SER A 27 18.78 -1.47 -28.71
CA SER A 27 20.21 -1.45 -28.36
C SER A 27 20.38 -1.48 -26.83
N SER A 28 21.42 -2.18 -26.42
CA SER A 28 21.71 -2.63 -25.06
C SER A 28 21.95 -1.49 -24.06
N ARG A 29 21.01 -1.27 -23.14
CA ARG A 29 21.22 -0.94 -21.71
C ARG A 29 19.88 -1.04 -20.98
N ARG A 30 19.68 -2.14 -20.24
CA ARG A 30 18.46 -2.42 -19.49
C ARG A 30 18.46 -1.58 -18.20
N THR A 31 18.11 -0.31 -18.32
CA THR A 31 17.87 0.60 -17.17
C THR A 31 16.37 0.80 -17.01
N SER A 32 15.89 0.72 -15.77
CA SER A 32 14.52 1.03 -15.33
C SER A 32 14.15 2.50 -15.63
N ARG A 33 13.89 2.82 -16.90
CA ARG A 33 13.59 4.19 -17.36
C ARG A 33 12.11 4.47 -17.56
N ASN A 34 11.24 3.51 -17.22
CA ASN A 34 9.80 3.62 -17.48
C ASN A 34 8.99 3.97 -16.23
N CYS A 35 9.64 4.35 -15.12
CA CYS A 35 8.98 4.72 -13.86
C CYS A 35 9.26 6.18 -13.48
N THR A 36 9.40 7.07 -14.46
CA THR A 36 9.59 8.50 -14.23
C THR A 36 8.49 9.28 -14.93
N ARG A 37 7.77 10.09 -14.15
CA ARG A 37 6.69 10.98 -14.60
C ARG A 37 7.25 12.00 -15.59
N THR A 38 6.80 11.97 -16.85
CA THR A 38 6.93 13.14 -17.74
C THR A 38 6.04 14.24 -17.18
N SER A 39 6.67 15.32 -16.75
CA SER A 39 6.08 16.40 -15.94
C SER A 39 5.15 17.30 -16.74
N THR A 40 3.84 17.15 -16.57
CA THR A 40 2.82 18.20 -16.70
C THR A 40 1.56 17.85 -15.90
N ALA A 41 1.55 18.01 -14.57
CA ALA A 41 0.32 17.87 -13.80
C ALA A 41 0.31 18.72 -12.50
N SER A 42 -0.74 19.51 -12.32
CA SER A 42 -1.32 19.96 -11.04
C SER A 42 -2.83 20.15 -11.31
N PRO A 43 -3.78 19.64 -10.49
CA PRO A 43 -3.94 20.04 -9.08
C PRO A 43 -4.55 18.94 -8.18
N ASN A 44 -3.81 17.88 -7.87
CA ASN A 44 -4.14 16.98 -6.76
C ASN A 44 -2.83 16.72 -6.00
N GLU A 45 -2.87 16.78 -4.67
CA GLU A 45 -1.74 16.68 -3.74
C GLU A 45 -1.12 15.27 -3.71
N THR A 46 -1.06 14.57 -4.85
CA THR A 46 -0.51 13.23 -4.93
C THR A 46 1.01 13.29 -4.80
N LEU A 47 1.53 12.73 -3.70
CA LEU A 47 2.94 12.81 -3.31
C LEU A 47 3.67 11.49 -3.50
N ILE A 48 2.96 10.38 -3.29
CA ILE A 48 3.56 9.04 -3.20
C ILE A 48 2.82 8.07 -4.11
N GLY A 49 3.52 7.44 -5.05
CA GLY A 49 3.04 6.25 -5.74
C GLY A 49 3.32 5.00 -4.91
N ILE A 50 2.31 4.22 -4.56
CA ILE A 50 2.46 3.01 -3.73
C ILE A 50 1.46 1.92 -4.14
N GLY A 51 1.86 0.65 -4.02
CA GLY A 51 0.98 -0.48 -4.32
C GLY A 51 0.14 -0.90 -3.12
N HIS A 52 -1.02 -1.52 -3.37
CA HIS A 52 -1.80 -2.16 -2.31
C HIS A 52 -1.04 -3.29 -1.60
N ASP A 53 -1.32 -3.51 -0.32
CA ASP A 53 -0.92 -4.74 0.37
C ASP A 53 -1.78 -5.92 -0.13
N LEU A 54 -1.16 -6.93 -0.75
CA LEU A 54 -1.87 -8.07 -1.36
C LEU A 54 -2.17 -9.18 -0.34
N GLN A 55 -2.19 -8.86 0.95
CA GLN A 55 -2.62 -9.74 2.02
C GLN A 55 -3.73 -9.05 2.85
N PRO A 56 -4.57 -9.83 3.55
CA PRO A 56 -5.64 -9.29 4.38
C PRO A 56 -5.11 -8.79 5.75
N GLN A 57 -3.87 -8.32 5.85
CA GLN A 57 -3.30 -7.87 7.12
C GLN A 57 -4.11 -6.71 7.70
N TYR A 58 -4.31 -5.66 6.91
CA TYR A 58 -5.06 -4.48 7.36
C TYR A 58 -6.55 -4.74 7.57
N ARG A 59 -7.12 -5.80 6.97
CA ARG A 59 -8.45 -6.26 7.37
C ARG A 59 -8.49 -6.62 8.85
N VAL A 60 -7.47 -7.34 9.32
CA VAL A 60 -7.36 -7.79 10.70
C VAL A 60 -6.98 -6.63 11.62
N ASP A 61 -6.03 -5.80 11.21
CA ASP A 61 -5.57 -4.68 12.03
C ASP A 61 -6.65 -3.59 12.23
N PHE A 62 -7.58 -3.44 11.28
CA PHE A 62 -8.74 -2.53 11.39
C PHE A 62 -10.03 -3.22 11.86
N GLN A 63 -10.00 -4.48 12.33
CA GLN A 63 -11.21 -5.24 12.63
C GLN A 63 -12.14 -4.53 13.62
N SER A 64 -11.60 -3.91 14.68
CA SER A 64 -12.40 -3.15 15.65
C SER A 64 -13.12 -1.96 15.01
N TYR A 65 -12.48 -1.29 14.04
CA TYR A 65 -13.12 -0.20 13.30
C TYR A 65 -14.22 -0.73 12.37
N ILE A 66 -13.97 -1.85 11.67
CA ILE A 66 -14.93 -2.50 10.77
C ILE A 66 -16.18 -2.93 11.53
N ASP A 67 -16.02 -3.53 12.72
CA ASP A 67 -17.15 -3.98 13.55
C ASP A 67 -18.02 -2.80 14.01
N ALA A 68 -17.39 -1.68 14.36
CA ALA A 68 -18.08 -0.45 14.77
C ALA A 68 -18.70 0.33 13.60
N HIS A 69 -18.26 0.10 12.36
CA HIS A 69 -18.70 0.82 11.17
C HIS A 69 -19.12 -0.13 10.04
N PRO A 70 -20.27 -0.83 10.18
CA PRO A 70 -20.78 -1.70 9.13
C PRO A 70 -20.91 -0.97 7.78
N GLY A 71 -20.37 -1.57 6.72
CA GLY A 71 -20.39 -0.98 5.37
C GLY A 71 -19.20 -0.07 5.03
N THR A 72 -18.23 0.12 5.94
CA THR A 72 -16.98 0.81 5.61
C THR A 72 -16.17 0.08 4.53
N ASP A 73 -15.40 0.84 3.75
CA ASP A 73 -14.42 0.33 2.78
C ASP A 73 -13.05 0.06 3.40
N VAL A 74 -12.81 0.49 4.64
CA VAL A 74 -11.56 0.31 5.39
C VAL A 74 -11.29 -1.17 5.62
N GLY A 75 -10.08 -1.62 5.26
CA GLY A 75 -9.67 -3.01 5.40
C GLY A 75 -10.45 -3.98 4.51
N MET A 76 -11.20 -3.50 3.51
CA MET A 76 -11.88 -4.33 2.51
C MET A 76 -10.99 -4.53 1.27
N PRO A 77 -11.12 -5.65 0.53
CA PRO A 77 -10.34 -5.87 -0.69
C PRO A 77 -10.76 -4.86 -1.77
N ARG A 78 -9.91 -4.67 -2.80
CA ARG A 78 -10.22 -3.84 -3.98
C ARG A 78 -11.66 -4.08 -4.50
N PRO A 79 -12.43 -3.02 -4.80
CA PRO A 79 -12.03 -1.60 -4.87
C PRO A 79 -11.96 -0.86 -3.52
N GLY A 80 -12.12 -1.55 -2.38
CA GLY A 80 -11.97 -0.96 -1.05
C GLY A 80 -10.52 -0.64 -0.65
N LYS A 81 -10.35 -0.22 0.60
CA LYS A 81 -9.06 0.25 1.14
C LYS A 81 -8.35 -0.86 1.90
N GLN A 82 -7.69 -1.76 1.18
CA GLN A 82 -6.95 -2.87 1.79
C GLN A 82 -5.60 -2.51 2.41
N GLY A 83 -5.22 -1.23 2.38
CA GLY A 83 -3.90 -0.74 2.80
C GLY A 83 -2.82 -0.90 1.74
N PHE A 84 -1.59 -0.55 2.11
CA PHE A 84 -0.47 -0.40 1.19
C PHE A 84 0.73 -1.28 1.57
N ASN A 85 1.54 -1.64 0.57
CA ASN A 85 2.81 -2.32 0.76
C ASN A 85 3.97 -1.42 0.32
N THR A 86 4.99 -1.29 1.15
CA THR A 86 6.10 -0.35 0.92
C THR A 86 7.27 -0.92 0.12
N GLY A 87 7.13 -2.14 -0.42
CA GLY A 87 8.18 -2.76 -1.25
C GLY A 87 8.53 -2.00 -2.52
N VAL A 88 7.59 -1.22 -3.05
CA VAL A 88 7.82 -0.30 -4.18
C VAL A 88 7.09 1.01 -3.91
N MET A 89 7.85 2.11 -3.87
CA MET A 89 7.33 3.46 -3.67
C MET A 89 7.97 4.43 -4.67
N LEU A 90 7.17 5.35 -5.20
CA LEU A 90 7.60 6.50 -5.99
C LEU A 90 7.36 7.75 -5.15
N MET A 91 8.41 8.40 -4.68
CA MET A 91 8.28 9.53 -3.75
C MET A 91 8.67 10.82 -4.44
N ASP A 92 7.72 11.75 -4.59
CA ASP A 92 8.00 13.11 -5.06
C ASP A 92 8.49 13.95 -3.87
N LEU A 93 9.80 13.85 -3.59
CA LEU A 93 10.38 14.43 -2.38
C LEU A 93 10.21 15.95 -2.29
N ASP A 94 10.19 16.66 -3.42
CA ASP A 94 10.01 18.10 -3.43
C ASP A 94 8.54 18.46 -3.12
N ALA A 95 7.59 17.73 -3.71
CA ALA A 95 6.18 17.89 -3.35
C ALA A 95 5.90 17.53 -1.88
N MET A 96 6.52 16.45 -1.37
CA MET A 96 6.40 16.07 0.04
C MET A 96 6.92 17.15 0.98
N ARG A 97 8.08 17.74 0.69
CA ARG A 97 8.64 18.85 1.49
C ARG A 97 7.75 20.08 1.44
N ALA A 98 7.14 20.38 0.30
CA ALA A 98 6.27 21.54 0.11
C ALA A 98 4.84 21.34 0.67
N SER A 99 4.38 20.10 0.85
CA SER A 99 3.03 19.80 1.31
C SER A 99 2.86 20.13 2.80
N LYS A 100 2.03 21.13 3.10
CA LYS A 100 1.69 21.47 4.48
C LYS A 100 0.95 20.32 5.17
N LEU A 101 -0.01 19.70 4.47
CA LEU A 101 -0.79 18.59 5.02
C LEU A 101 0.11 17.40 5.38
N TYR A 102 0.96 16.95 4.46
CA TYR A 102 1.86 15.83 4.71
C TYR A 102 2.79 16.10 5.89
N ASN A 103 3.37 17.31 5.97
CA ASN A 103 4.25 17.67 7.09
C ASN A 103 3.50 17.74 8.43
N GLU A 104 2.25 18.22 8.44
CA GLU A 104 1.39 18.16 9.63
C GLU A 104 1.12 16.72 10.07
N LEU A 105 0.90 15.79 9.13
CA LEU A 105 0.64 14.37 9.43
C LEU A 105 1.85 13.65 10.05
N LEU A 106 3.05 14.22 9.97
CA LEU A 106 4.25 13.70 10.62
C LEU A 106 4.31 14.03 12.13
N THR A 107 3.42 14.89 12.63
CA THR A 107 3.39 15.26 14.05
C THR A 107 2.43 14.37 14.85
N TYR A 108 2.73 14.22 16.14
CA TYR A 108 1.91 13.40 17.04
C TYR A 108 0.48 13.94 17.17
N GLU A 109 0.33 15.26 17.18
CA GLU A 109 -0.95 15.96 17.37
C GLU A 109 -1.95 15.63 16.27
N LYS A 110 -1.46 15.39 15.04
CA LYS A 110 -2.29 15.03 13.90
C LYS A 110 -2.46 13.52 13.75
N LEU A 111 -1.44 12.75 14.07
CA LEU A 111 -1.47 11.30 13.90
C LEU A 111 -2.27 10.59 15.00
N ALA A 112 -2.13 11.01 16.27
CA ALA A 112 -2.75 10.33 17.40
C ALA A 112 -4.30 10.27 17.33
N PRO A 113 -5.02 11.35 16.94
CA PRO A 113 -6.46 11.28 16.74
C PRO A 113 -6.87 10.29 15.64
N MET A 114 -6.05 10.14 14.59
CA MET A 114 -6.30 9.20 13.49
C MET A 114 -6.13 7.75 13.96
N CYS A 115 -5.06 7.46 14.73
CA CYS A 115 -4.90 6.15 15.37
C CYS A 115 -6.10 5.80 16.26
N ALA A 116 -6.59 6.77 17.04
CA ALA A 116 -7.76 6.59 17.90
C ALA A 116 -9.04 6.35 17.08
N LYS A 117 -9.30 7.17 16.05
CA LYS A 117 -10.45 7.04 15.14
C LYS A 117 -10.56 5.64 14.56
N TYR A 118 -9.45 5.10 14.07
CA TYR A 118 -9.40 3.79 13.44
C TYR A 118 -9.12 2.63 14.40
N SER A 119 -9.02 2.89 15.72
CA SER A 119 -8.60 1.90 16.72
C SER A 119 -7.33 1.14 16.30
N PHE A 120 -6.43 1.82 15.59
CA PHE A 120 -5.33 1.20 14.87
C PHE A 120 -4.06 1.10 15.73
N LYS A 121 -3.41 -0.06 15.70
CA LYS A 121 -2.15 -0.35 16.40
C LYS A 121 -1.20 -1.07 15.46
N GLY A 122 -0.27 -0.32 14.87
CA GLY A 122 0.71 -0.83 13.92
C GLY A 122 1.99 -1.40 14.55
N SER A 123 2.73 -2.17 13.76
CA SER A 123 4.06 -2.71 14.07
C SER A 123 5.05 -2.71 12.89
N LEU A 124 4.61 -2.38 11.67
CA LEU A 124 5.39 -2.37 10.43
C LEU A 124 5.97 -0.98 10.08
N GLY A 125 5.86 -0.01 10.98
CA GLY A 125 6.46 1.31 10.85
C GLY A 125 5.85 2.14 9.72
N HIS A 126 6.64 2.46 8.68
CA HIS A 126 6.22 3.35 7.60
C HIS A 126 5.10 2.76 6.74
N GLN A 127 4.99 1.43 6.61
CA GLN A 127 3.87 0.80 5.90
C GLN A 127 2.54 1.08 6.58
N ASP A 128 2.53 1.00 7.91
CA ASP A 128 1.36 1.27 8.73
C ASP A 128 1.00 2.75 8.72
N PHE A 129 2.01 3.63 8.80
CA PHE A 129 1.80 5.07 8.68
C PHE A 129 1.10 5.43 7.36
N PHE A 130 1.66 5.02 6.21
CA PHE A 130 1.05 5.33 4.92
C PHE A 130 -0.31 4.69 4.73
N THR A 131 -0.51 3.47 5.24
CA THR A 131 -1.81 2.82 5.22
C THR A 131 -2.84 3.60 6.01
N LEU A 132 -2.53 3.97 7.25
CA LEU A 132 -3.43 4.75 8.11
C LEU A 132 -3.76 6.10 7.48
N VAL A 133 -2.74 6.84 7.02
CA VAL A 133 -2.93 8.11 6.31
C VAL A 133 -3.77 7.91 5.04
N GLY A 134 -3.55 6.84 4.28
CA GLY A 134 -4.33 6.52 3.09
C GLY A 134 -5.80 6.18 3.34
N MET A 135 -6.16 5.81 4.57
CA MET A 135 -7.58 5.66 4.95
C MET A 135 -8.29 7.01 4.99
N GLU A 136 -7.59 8.05 5.49
CA GLU A 136 -8.12 9.40 5.69
C GLU A 136 -7.93 10.31 4.46
N TYR A 137 -6.73 10.28 3.86
CA TYR A 137 -6.27 11.17 2.79
C TYR A 137 -5.78 10.37 1.57
N PRO A 138 -6.66 9.60 0.89
CA PRO A 138 -6.27 8.79 -0.26
C PRO A 138 -5.68 9.59 -1.43
N GLU A 139 -5.99 10.87 -1.55
CA GLU A 139 -5.50 11.79 -2.58
C GLU A 139 -3.98 12.02 -2.55
N LEU A 140 -3.33 11.78 -1.40
CA LEU A 140 -1.88 11.84 -1.26
C LEU A 140 -1.18 10.70 -2.01
N PHE A 141 -1.93 9.67 -2.42
CA PHE A 141 -1.39 8.44 -2.99
C PHE A 141 -1.85 8.17 -4.41
N LEU A 142 -0.88 7.92 -5.30
CA LEU A 142 -1.12 7.27 -6.57
C LEU A 142 -1.05 5.76 -6.36
N VAL A 143 -2.20 5.08 -6.39
CA VAL A 143 -2.22 3.62 -6.25
C VAL A 143 -1.64 2.98 -7.50
N LEU A 144 -0.51 2.29 -7.34
CA LEU A 144 0.15 1.56 -8.41
C LEU A 144 -0.60 0.26 -8.72
N ASP A 145 -0.66 -0.08 -10.01
CA ASP A 145 -1.13 -1.40 -10.45
C ASP A 145 -0.30 -2.50 -9.77
N CYS A 146 -0.97 -3.55 -9.31
CA CYS A 146 -0.35 -4.62 -8.51
C CYS A 146 0.82 -5.31 -9.23
N THR A 147 0.89 -5.26 -10.57
CA THR A 147 2.02 -5.80 -11.34
C THR A 147 3.34 -5.07 -11.09
N TRP A 148 3.31 -3.84 -10.58
CA TRP A 148 4.49 -3.09 -10.15
C TRP A 148 4.97 -3.46 -8.75
N ASN A 149 4.21 -4.24 -7.99
CA ASN A 149 4.62 -4.76 -6.68
C ASN A 149 3.88 -6.09 -6.42
N ARG A 150 4.15 -7.12 -7.24
CA ARG A 150 3.51 -8.43 -7.08
C ARG A 150 4.14 -9.14 -5.88
N GLN A 151 3.48 -8.99 -4.74
CA GLN A 151 3.84 -9.65 -3.49
C GLN A 151 3.58 -11.14 -3.57
N LEU A 152 4.52 -11.93 -3.06
CA LEU A 152 4.52 -13.39 -3.15
C LEU A 152 4.23 -14.08 -1.81
N ASP A 153 4.17 -13.33 -0.71
CA ASP A 153 3.86 -13.92 0.58
C ASP A 153 2.42 -14.44 0.64
N THR A 154 2.26 -15.66 1.15
CA THR A 154 0.98 -16.33 1.36
C THR A 154 0.74 -16.67 2.83
N GLY A 155 1.52 -16.12 3.78
CA GLY A 155 1.40 -16.42 5.21
C GLY A 155 -0.03 -16.30 5.76
N TRP A 156 -0.77 -15.28 5.31
CA TRP A 156 -2.16 -15.06 5.71
C TRP A 156 -3.19 -16.06 5.17
N SER A 157 -2.83 -16.90 4.19
CA SER A 157 -3.73 -17.93 3.64
C SER A 157 -4.09 -19.02 4.66
N HIS A 158 -3.33 -19.12 5.75
CA HIS A 158 -3.60 -20.03 6.86
C HIS A 158 -4.46 -19.39 7.97
N THR A 159 -4.61 -18.07 7.96
CA THR A 159 -5.32 -17.31 9.00
C THR A 159 -6.74 -16.96 8.58
N VAL A 160 -6.96 -16.72 7.28
CA VAL A 160 -8.29 -16.43 6.72
C VAL A 160 -8.75 -17.53 5.77
N ASN A 161 -10.06 -17.57 5.51
CA ASN A 161 -10.57 -18.49 4.49
C ASN A 161 -10.03 -18.15 3.09
N LYS A 162 -10.03 -19.15 2.19
CA LYS A 162 -9.48 -19.02 0.83
C LYS A 162 -10.10 -17.89 0.03
N ALA A 163 -11.42 -17.72 0.10
CA ALA A 163 -12.11 -16.68 -0.66
C ALA A 163 -11.68 -15.27 -0.22
N THR A 164 -11.52 -15.06 1.09
CA THR A 164 -10.95 -13.83 1.64
C THR A 164 -9.53 -13.66 1.14
N PHE A 165 -8.64 -14.63 1.30
CA PHE A 165 -7.24 -14.50 0.85
C PHE A 165 -7.13 -14.15 -0.64
N ASP A 166 -7.83 -14.90 -1.50
CA ASP A 166 -7.81 -14.71 -2.94
C ASP A 166 -8.29 -13.31 -3.36
N ALA A 167 -9.24 -12.71 -2.63
CA ALA A 167 -9.75 -11.38 -2.93
C ALA A 167 -8.68 -10.28 -2.78
N TYR A 168 -7.71 -10.45 -1.88
CA TYR A 168 -6.61 -9.49 -1.68
C TYR A 168 -5.44 -9.84 -2.59
N HIS A 169 -5.13 -11.13 -2.70
CA HIS A 169 -3.90 -11.62 -3.29
C HIS A 169 -3.91 -11.68 -4.83
N ARG A 170 -5.09 -11.74 -5.45
CA ARG A 170 -5.23 -11.77 -6.90
C ARG A 170 -4.59 -10.55 -7.55
N CYS A 171 -3.73 -10.79 -8.53
CA CYS A 171 -3.10 -9.74 -9.33
C CYS A 171 -2.84 -10.22 -10.76
N ALA A 172 -3.76 -9.89 -11.66
CA ALA A 172 -3.68 -10.26 -13.06
C ALA A 172 -2.80 -9.28 -13.86
N GLY A 173 -2.27 -9.76 -14.99
CA GLY A 173 -1.48 -8.96 -15.93
C GLY A 173 0.00 -9.31 -15.91
N LYS A 174 0.75 -8.66 -16.81
CA LYS A 174 2.19 -8.91 -16.96
C LYS A 174 2.93 -8.29 -15.76
N VAL A 175 3.43 -9.14 -14.86
CA VAL A 175 4.22 -8.72 -13.70
C VAL A 175 5.48 -7.98 -14.16
N ARG A 176 5.72 -6.82 -13.56
CA ARG A 176 6.88 -5.96 -13.82
C ARG A 176 7.91 -6.09 -12.71
N ILE A 177 7.46 -6.19 -11.46
CA ILE A 177 8.30 -6.38 -10.28
C ILE A 177 7.66 -7.45 -9.39
N TYR A 178 8.42 -8.51 -9.12
CA TYR A 178 8.10 -9.47 -8.07
C TYR A 178 8.68 -9.00 -6.75
N HIS A 179 7.92 -9.15 -5.67
CA HIS A 179 8.33 -8.84 -4.31
C HIS A 179 8.20 -10.09 -3.45
N ALA A 180 9.35 -10.72 -3.15
CA ALA A 180 9.43 -11.91 -2.31
C ALA A 180 9.45 -11.53 -0.81
N ASN A 181 8.38 -10.87 -0.34
CA ASN A 181 8.20 -10.52 1.07
C ASN A 181 7.91 -11.75 1.95
N GLY A 182 7.97 -11.59 3.28
CA GLY A 182 7.58 -12.63 4.24
C GLY A 182 8.41 -13.93 4.18
N GLY A 183 9.62 -13.89 3.58
CA GLY A 183 10.44 -15.08 3.35
C GLY A 183 9.97 -15.95 2.17
N ALA A 184 9.08 -15.43 1.33
CA ALA A 184 8.70 -16.07 0.07
C ALA A 184 9.92 -16.26 -0.85
N ARG A 185 9.80 -17.18 -1.80
CA ARG A 185 10.84 -17.43 -2.80
C ARG A 185 10.42 -16.85 -4.13
N PHE A 186 11.37 -16.27 -4.86
CA PHE A 186 11.15 -15.91 -6.25
C PHE A 186 10.83 -17.16 -7.09
N PRO A 187 10.00 -17.02 -8.14
CA PRO A 187 9.81 -18.07 -9.14
C PRO A 187 11.16 -18.44 -9.78
N GLU A 188 11.36 -19.73 -10.07
CA GLU A 188 12.55 -20.17 -10.80
C GLU A 188 12.60 -19.51 -12.19
N PRO A 189 13.80 -19.17 -12.69
CA PRO A 189 13.97 -18.62 -14.04
C PRO A 189 13.28 -19.50 -15.09
N GLY A 190 12.46 -18.90 -15.96
CA GLY A 190 11.71 -19.63 -17.00
C GLY A 190 10.33 -20.15 -16.56
N ARG A 191 9.90 -19.86 -15.32
CA ARG A 191 8.52 -20.12 -14.85
C ARG A 191 7.76 -18.82 -14.57
N PHE A 192 8.06 -17.77 -15.31
CA PHE A 192 7.23 -16.58 -15.33
C PHE A 192 5.99 -16.89 -16.18
N PRO A 193 4.77 -16.76 -15.63
CA PRO A 193 3.56 -16.94 -16.44
C PRO A 193 3.60 -15.95 -17.61
N GLU A 194 3.43 -16.46 -18.82
CA GLU A 194 3.32 -15.63 -20.02
C GLU A 194 2.09 -14.71 -19.90
N PRO A 195 2.12 -13.50 -20.50
CA PRO A 195 0.99 -12.59 -20.45
C PRO A 195 -0.28 -13.27 -20.99
N GLY A 196 -1.26 -13.52 -20.12
CA GLY A 196 -2.55 -14.12 -20.48
C GLY A 196 -2.74 -15.59 -20.10
N SER A 197 -1.79 -16.26 -19.43
CA SER A 197 -2.06 -17.59 -18.86
C SER A 197 -2.86 -17.47 -17.56
N GLU A 198 -4.04 -18.09 -17.49
CA GLU A 198 -4.97 -18.11 -16.34
C GLU A 198 -4.42 -18.83 -15.08
N ASP A 199 -3.16 -19.26 -15.06
CA ASP A 199 -2.56 -19.95 -13.92
C ASP A 199 -1.89 -18.96 -12.95
N ASP A 200 -2.72 -18.18 -12.22
CA ASP A 200 -2.33 -17.34 -11.07
C ASP A 200 -2.30 -18.16 -9.75
N SER A 201 -2.17 -19.48 -9.84
CA SER A 201 -1.80 -20.27 -8.68
C SER A 201 -0.29 -20.14 -8.49
N GLY A 202 0.13 -19.20 -7.63
CA GLY A 202 1.54 -18.98 -7.30
C GLY A 202 2.32 -20.29 -7.10
N PRO A 203 3.66 -20.29 -7.29
CA PRO A 203 4.45 -21.50 -7.42
C PRO A 203 4.11 -22.54 -6.34
N LYS A 204 3.54 -23.68 -6.76
CA LYS A 204 3.20 -24.80 -5.86
C LYS A 204 4.46 -25.25 -5.13
N MET A 205 4.62 -24.84 -3.87
CA MET A 205 5.72 -25.29 -3.04
C MET A 205 5.61 -26.80 -2.81
N ARG A 206 6.65 -27.52 -3.21
CA ARG A 206 6.81 -28.95 -2.89
C ARG A 206 6.98 -29.07 -1.37
N LYS A 207 6.03 -29.71 -0.69
CA LYS A 207 6.11 -30.00 0.75
C LYS A 207 7.39 -30.79 1.05
N ARG A 208 8.44 -30.15 1.54
CA ARG A 208 9.50 -30.85 2.26
C ARG A 208 9.00 -31.07 3.69
N LYS A 209 8.76 -32.32 4.05
CA LYS A 209 8.64 -32.74 5.46
C LYS A 209 9.95 -32.37 6.16
N LYS A 210 10.00 -31.21 6.79
CA LYS A 210 10.94 -30.95 7.88
C LYS A 210 10.12 -31.00 9.14
N THR A 211 10.17 -32.13 9.81
CA THR A 211 9.79 -32.25 11.22
C THR A 211 10.74 -31.34 11.98
N ILE A 212 10.27 -30.14 12.34
CA ILE A 212 10.94 -29.28 13.30
C ILE A 212 10.19 -29.49 14.60
N PRO A 213 10.85 -29.90 15.70
CA PRO A 213 10.17 -30.17 16.95
C PRO A 213 9.49 -28.91 17.48
N LEU A 214 8.23 -29.08 17.85
CA LEU A 214 7.30 -28.06 18.36
C LEU A 214 7.67 -27.69 19.81
N HIS A 215 8.87 -27.14 20.06
CA HIS A 215 9.30 -26.74 21.41
C HIS A 215 10.11 -25.43 21.48
N LEU A 216 10.13 -24.61 20.41
CA LEU A 216 10.88 -23.34 20.40
C LEU A 216 10.03 -22.12 19.99
N TYR A 217 8.79 -22.05 20.47
CA TYR A 217 8.07 -20.78 20.58
C TYR A 217 7.52 -20.67 22.00
N PRO A 218 8.08 -19.79 22.86
CA PRO A 218 7.41 -19.47 24.10
C PRO A 218 6.11 -18.72 23.75
N SER A 219 5.03 -19.22 24.35
CA SER A 219 3.70 -18.64 24.42
C SER A 219 3.73 -17.12 24.57
N PHE A 220 2.99 -16.42 23.70
CA PHE A 220 2.63 -15.01 23.85
C PHE A 220 1.67 -14.82 25.03
N GLN A 221 2.17 -14.95 26.25
CA GLN A 221 1.56 -14.43 27.47
C GLN A 221 2.70 -14.04 28.43
N ALA A 222 2.55 -12.86 29.05
CA ALA A 222 3.42 -12.22 30.05
C ALA A 222 4.58 -11.35 29.52
N ILE A 223 4.27 -10.09 29.21
CA ILE A 223 5.04 -8.95 29.73
C ILE A 223 4.03 -8.04 30.45
N ARG A 224 3.69 -8.42 31.68
CA ARG A 224 3.18 -7.49 32.71
C ARG A 224 4.31 -7.30 33.71
N HIS A 225 4.59 -6.04 34.03
CA HIS A 225 5.44 -5.52 35.12
C HIS A 225 6.97 -5.66 35.00
N GLN A 226 7.59 -4.60 34.47
CA GLN A 226 8.63 -3.84 35.19
C GLN A 226 8.38 -2.33 34.93
N PRO A 227 8.58 -1.44 35.92
CA PRO A 227 8.25 -0.01 35.82
C PRO A 227 9.43 0.85 35.30
N VAL A 228 9.19 2.17 35.19
CA VAL A 228 10.15 3.28 35.00
C VAL A 228 10.40 3.60 33.50
N ILE A 229 10.13 4.79 32.94
CA ILE A 229 10.27 6.17 33.43
C ILE A 229 9.04 7.02 33.03
N SER A 230 8.39 7.60 34.03
CA SER A 230 7.53 8.77 33.89
C SER A 230 8.40 10.03 33.94
N ASP A 231 8.76 10.59 32.79
CA ASP A 231 9.10 12.01 32.70
C ASP A 231 9.06 12.48 31.22
N CYS A 232 7.97 13.12 30.83
CA CYS A 232 7.90 13.94 29.62
C CYS A 232 7.99 15.40 30.02
N THR A 233 9.06 15.79 30.70
CA THR A 233 9.44 17.19 30.81
C THR A 233 10.93 17.39 30.55
N THR A 234 11.23 18.40 29.73
CA THR A 234 12.55 18.97 29.44
C THR A 234 13.59 18.12 28.68
N ARG A 235 13.71 18.40 27.38
CA ARG A 235 14.94 18.97 26.79
C ARG A 235 14.69 19.41 25.34
N VAL A 236 14.56 20.73 25.19
CA VAL A 236 14.80 21.43 23.93
C VAL A 236 16.28 21.21 23.59
N CYS A 237 16.57 20.57 22.45
CA CYS A 237 17.89 20.69 21.83
C CYS A 237 17.92 21.95 20.98
N PRO A 238 18.86 22.89 21.21
CA PRO A 238 18.99 24.08 20.39
C PRO A 238 19.57 23.72 19.02
N CYS A 239 18.97 24.26 17.97
CA CYS A 239 19.57 24.29 16.65
C CYS A 239 20.78 25.24 16.66
N ILE A 240 21.93 24.75 16.18
CA ILE A 240 23.00 25.56 15.60
C ILE A 240 23.03 25.21 14.11
#